data_AF-A0A2D4R0K7-F1
#
_entry.id   AF-A0A2D4R0K7-F1
#
_cell.length_a   1.000
_cell.length_b   1.000
_cell.length_c   1.000
_cell.angle_alpha   90.00
_cell.angle_beta   90.00
_cell.angle_gamma   90.00
#
_symmetry.space_group_name_H-M   'P 1'
#
loop_
_entity.id
_entity.type
_entity.pdbx_description
1 polymer ?
#
loop_
_entity_poly.entity_id
_entity_poly.type
_entity_poly.pdbx_seq_one_letter_code
_entity_poly.pdbx_strand_id
1 'polypeptide(L)' 'MHNIMSRNQLNEWRHFESTVDQFETEMDSINDYYECLIECDDTQSTCKRICRDILSTTS' A
#
# COMPACT_ATOMS: atom_id res chain seq x y z
N MET A 1 11.82 11.54 33.65
CA MET A 1 10.54 11.64 32.91
C MET A 1 9.99 10.25 32.77
N HIS A 2 8.89 9.94 33.45
CA HIS A 2 8.23 8.64 33.33
C HIS A 2 7.19 8.72 32.21
N ASN A 3 7.15 7.69 31.37
CA ASN A 3 6.12 7.57 30.34
C ASN A 3 4.74 7.58 31.02
N ILE A 4 3.94 8.60 30.71
CA ILE A 4 2.57 8.77 31.24
C ILE A 4 1.57 7.83 30.57
N MET A 5 1.96 7.22 29.45
CA MET A 5 1.13 6.31 28.69
C MET A 5 1.31 4.88 29.20
N SER A 6 0.20 4.18 29.39
CA SER A 6 0.24 2.77 29.79
C SER A 6 0.91 1.92 28.71
N ARG A 7 1.57 0.82 29.11
CA ARG A 7 2.18 -0.12 28.16
C ARG A 7 1.17 -0.66 27.14
N ASN A 8 -0.08 -0.85 27.55
CA ASN A 8 -1.15 -1.33 26.68
C ASN A 8 -1.52 -0.31 25.61
N GLN A 9 -1.66 0.97 25.98
CA GLN A 9 -1.90 2.05 25.04
C GLN A 9 -0.74 2.19 24.03
N LEU A 10 0.51 2.10 24.49
CA LEU A 10 1.66 2.16 23.58
C LEU A 10 1.66 1.01 22.57
N ASN A 11 1.22 -0.19 22.97
CA ASN A 11 1.15 -1.33 22.07
C ASN A 11 0.08 -1.15 20.99
N GLU A 12 -1.07 -0.58 21.35
CA GLU A 12 -2.13 -0.22 20.40
C GLU A 12 -1.64 0.79 19.37
N TRP A 13 -0.88 1.82 19.78
CA TRP A 13 -0.27 2.79 18.85
C TRP A 13 0.67 2.13 17.84
N ARG A 14 1.45 1.12 18.24
CA ARG A 14 2.32 0.37 17.31
C ARG A 14 1.54 -0.43 16.28
N HIS A 15 0.41 -1.01 16.68
CA HIS A 15 -0.48 -1.70 15.74
C HIS A 15 -1.13 -0.73 14.77
N PHE A 16 -1.54 0.44 15.25
CA PHE A 16 -2.09 1.49 14.40
C PHE A 16 -1.05 1.98 13.38
N GLU A 17 0.18 2.29 13.81
CA GLU A 17 1.30 2.69 12.95
C GLU A 17 1.54 1.63 11.86
N SER A 18 1.70 0.36 12.24
CA SER A 18 1.87 -0.73 11.27
C SER A 18 0.70 -0.89 10.30
N THR A 19 -0.52 -0.55 10.71
CA THR A 19 -1.70 -0.62 9.85
C THR A 19 -1.69 0.54 8.85
N VAL A 20 -1.34 1.74 9.30
CA VAL A 20 -1.20 2.92 8.43
C VAL A 20 -0.11 2.70 7.39
N ASP A 21 1.06 2.21 7.79
CA ASP A 21 2.18 1.94 6.88
C ASP A 21 1.80 0.91 5.79
N GLN A 22 1.05 -0.12 6.16
CA GLN A 22 0.52 -1.11 5.22
C GLN A 22 -0.46 -0.47 4.23
N PHE A 23 -1.40 0.34 4.72
CA PHE A 23 -2.35 1.03 3.86
C PHE A 23 -1.67 2.01 2.90
N GLU A 24 -0.64 2.74 3.34
CA GLU A 24 0.13 3.63 2.47
C GLU A 24 0.81 2.84 1.34
N THR A 25 1.44 1.71 1.67
CA THR A 25 2.08 0.83 0.67
C THR A 25 1.07 0.25 -0.34
N GLU A 26 -0.12 -0.13 0.13
CA GLU A 26 -1.21 -0.59 -0.75
C GLU A 26 -1.71 0.53 -1.67
N MET A 27 -1.84 1.76 -1.15
CA MET A 27 -2.26 2.92 -1.96
C MET A 27 -1.24 3.27 -3.03
N ASP A 28 0.05 3.20 -2.72
CA ASP A 28 1.13 3.42 -3.70
C ASP A 28 1.07 2.38 -4.82
N SER A 29 0.89 1.10 -4.48
CA SER A 29 0.74 0.03 -5.46
C SER A 29 -0.47 0.23 -6.39
N ILE A 30 -1.56 0.78 -5.86
CA ILE A 30 -2.75 1.12 -6.65
C ILE A 30 -2.47 2.31 -7.57
N ASN A 31 -1.77 3.34 -7.08
CA ASN A 31 -1.39 4.49 -7.89
C ASN A 31 -0.51 4.04 -9.07
N ASP A 32 0.52 3.24 -8.81
CA ASP A 32 1.41 2.68 -9.83
C ASP A 32 0.64 1.84 -10.88
N TYR A 33 -0.35 1.06 -10.44
CA TYR A 33 -1.22 0.30 -11.34
C TYR A 33 -1.99 1.22 -12.31
N TYR A 34 -2.55 2.33 -11.82
CA TYR A 34 -3.28 3.26 -12.66
C TYR A 34 -2.36 4.11 -13.54
N GLU A 35 -1.17 4.48 -13.07
CA GLU A 35 -0.15 5.12 -13.89
C GLU A 35 0.23 4.23 -15.08
N CYS A 36 0.52 2.95 -14.82
CA CYS A 36 0.77 1.96 -15.87
C CYS A 36 -0.38 1.86 -16.89
N LEU A 37 -1.64 1.90 -16.43
CA LEU A 37 -2.80 1.87 -17.33
C LEU A 37 -2.91 3.13 -18.21
N ILE A 38 -2.52 4.30 -17.69
CA ILE A 38 -2.55 5.58 -18.41
C ILE A 38 -1.44 5.62 -19.46
N GLU A 39 -0.26 5.09 -19.14
CA GLU A 39 0.90 5.07 -20.05
C GLU A 39 0.83 4.00 -21.13
N CYS A 40 -0.01 2.98 -20.96
CA CYS A 40 -0.10 1.86 -21.87
C CYS A 40 -0.85 2.21 -23.17
N ASP A 41 -0.15 2.10 -24.30
CA ASP A 41 -0.67 2.41 -25.66
C ASP A 41 -1.31 1.19 -26.36
N ASP A 42 -1.56 0.11 -25.61
CA ASP A 42 -2.16 -1.13 -26.09
C ASP A 42 -3.69 -1.18 -25.85
N THR A 43 -4.33 -2.28 -26.23
CA THR A 43 -5.75 -2.50 -25.88
C THR A 43 -5.94 -2.59 -24.35
N GLN A 44 -7.09 -2.13 -23.88
CA GLN A 44 -7.42 -2.13 -22.45
C GLN A 44 -7.24 -3.52 -21.78
N SER A 45 -7.56 -4.61 -22.48
CA SER A 45 -7.39 -5.97 -21.97
C SER A 45 -5.91 -6.37 -21.83
N THR A 46 -5.06 -5.92 -22.75
CA THR A 46 -3.61 -6.17 -22.72
C THR A 46 -2.97 -5.38 -21.58
N CYS A 47 -3.29 -4.08 -21.48
CA CYS A 47 -2.78 -3.21 -20.43
C CYS A 47 -3.17 -3.69 -19.03
N LYS A 48 -4.43 -4.09 -18.81
CA LYS A 48 -4.87 -4.67 -17.54
C LYS A 48 -4.11 -5.94 -17.16
N ARG A 49 -3.74 -6.77 -18.15
CA ARG A 49 -2.96 -7.99 -17.89
C ARG A 49 -1.53 -7.68 -17.49
N ILE A 50 -0.90 -6.69 -18.13
CA ILE A 50 0.49 -6.28 -17.86
C ILE A 50 0.57 -5.55 -16.52
N CYS A 51 -0.26 -4.53 -16.31
CA CYS A 51 -0.20 -3.71 -15.11
C CYS A 51 -0.63 -4.48 -13.84
N ARG A 52 -1.39 -5.58 -13.98
CA ARG A 52 -1.78 -6.43 -12.84
C ARG A 52 -0.57 -6.95 -12.05
N ASP A 53 0.57 -7.11 -12.70
CA ASP A 53 1.77 -7.64 -12.04
C ASP A 53 2.26 -6.71 -10.90
N ILE A 54 2.01 -5.39 -11.00
CA ILE A 54 2.30 -4.38 -9.98
C ILE A 54 1.57 -4.68 -8.66
N LEU A 55 0.31 -5.14 -8.76
CA LEU A 55 -0.50 -5.52 -7.59
C LEU A 55 -0.13 -6.90 -7.01
N SER A 56 0.74 -7.65 -7.68
CA SER A 56 1.12 -9.02 -7.30
C SER A 56 2.47 -9.11 -6.61
N THR A 57 3.32 -8.09 -6.74
CA THR A 57 4.60 -7.97 -6.05
C THR A 57 4.41 -7.42 -4.63
N THR A 58 3.92 -8.27 -3.74
CA THR A 58 4.12 -8.13 -2.30
C THR A 58 5.26 -9.06 -1.88
N SER A 59 6.42 -8.49 -1.55
CA SER A 59 7.50 -9.13 -0.78
C SER A 59 7.92 -8.20 0.34
#